data_AF-A0A518BYF1-F1
#
_entry.id   AF-A0A518BYF1-F1
#
_cell.length_a   1.000
_cell.length_b   1.000
_cell.length_c   1.000
_cell.angle_alpha   90.00
_cell.angle_beta   90.00
_cell.angle_gamma   90.00
#
_symmetry.space_group_name_H-M   'P 1'
#
loop_
_entity.id
_entity.type
_entity.pdbx_description
1 polymer ?
#
loop_
_entity_poly.entity_id
_entity_poly.type
_entity_poly.pdbx_seq_one_letter_code
_entity_poly.pdbx_strand_id
1 'polypeptide(L)'
;MSTAQDQFEPGTRVTVTQQIVSRSLPMSQPVTGTVVRYEQSRTGSWFAHAKDNQLWLDRLVLRMDDGETVVLNLDAYSHVARADA
;
A
#
# COMPACT_ATOMS: atom_id res chain seq x y z
N MET A 1 10.56 10.41 17.06
CA MET A 1 9.21 10.34 16.46
C MET A 1 9.43 9.87 15.04
N SER A 2 9.34 8.56 14.77
CA SER A 2 9.52 8.04 13.40
C SER A 2 8.26 8.40 12.62
N THR A 3 8.42 9.24 11.60
CA THR A 3 7.34 9.58 10.67
C THR A 3 7.03 8.37 9.80
N ALA A 4 5.79 8.21 9.34
CA ALA A 4 5.39 7.14 8.41
C ALA A 4 6.28 7.06 7.15
N GLN A 5 7.03 8.11 6.82
CA GLN A 5 8.03 8.13 5.75
C GLN A 5 9.21 7.17 5.98
N ASP A 6 9.66 6.97 7.22
CA ASP A 6 10.79 6.06 7.51
C ASP A 6 10.41 4.60 7.24
N GLN A 7 9.13 4.26 7.28
CA GLN A 7 8.64 2.91 7.04
C GLN A 7 8.64 2.55 5.55
N PHE A 8 8.70 3.56 4.67
CA PHE A 8 8.63 3.41 3.22
C PHE A 8 9.93 3.81 2.53
N GLU A 9 11.05 3.80 3.24
CA GLU A 9 12.36 4.01 2.64
C GLU A 9 12.66 2.90 1.62
N PRO A 10 13.06 3.25 0.38
CA PRO A 10 13.49 2.26 -0.61
C PRO A 10 14.56 1.31 -0.03
N GLY A 11 14.39 0.02 -0.26
CA GLY A 11 15.23 -1.04 0.31
C GLY A 11 14.70 -1.64 1.60
N THR A 12 13.72 -1.01 2.27
CA THR A 12 13.11 -1.57 3.49
C THR A 12 12.24 -2.78 3.14
N ARG A 13 12.35 -3.87 3.90
CA ARG A 13 11.45 -5.01 3.74
C ARG A 13 10.21 -4.84 4.60
N VAL A 14 9.04 -4.94 3.99
CA VAL A 14 7.75 -4.70 4.65
C VAL A 14 6.75 -5.79 4.31
N THR A 15 5.80 -5.99 5.23
CA THR A 15 4.59 -6.77 5.01
C THR A 15 3.40 -5.82 5.06
N VAL A 16 2.65 -5.78 3.97
CA VAL A 16 1.41 -5.02 3.82
C VAL A 16 0.25 -5.99 3.97
N THR A 17 -0.62 -5.75 4.94
CA THR A 17 -1.86 -6.51 5.12
C THR A 17 -3.04 -5.63 4.77
N GLN A 18 -3.79 -5.99 3.74
CA GLN A 18 -5.02 -5.30 3.37
C GLN A 18 -6.24 -6.06 3.90
N GLN A 19 -7.14 -5.36 4.57
CA GLN A 19 -8.38 -5.94 5.07
C GLN A 19 -9.55 -5.58 4.16
N ILE A 20 -10.20 -6.60 3.62
CA ILE A 20 -11.47 -6.46 2.90
C ILE A 20 -12.58 -6.65 3.92
N VAL A 21 -13.26 -5.56 4.26
CA VAL A 21 -14.44 -5.61 5.13
C VAL A 21 -15.58 -6.25 4.34
N SER A 22 -15.90 -7.50 4.66
CA SER A 22 -17.02 -8.24 4.06
C SER A 22 -18.17 -8.39 5.05
N ARG A 23 -19.38 -8.66 4.55
CA ARG A 23 -20.58 -8.88 5.38
C ARG A 23 -20.53 -10.16 6.22
N SER A 24 -19.69 -11.13 5.86
CA SER A 24 -19.57 -12.41 6.57
C SER A 24 -18.42 -12.37 7.57
N LEU A 25 -17.18 -12.36 7.06
CA LEU A 25 -15.96 -12.29 7.85
C LEU A 25 -14.96 -11.34 7.15
N PRO A 26 -14.20 -10.55 7.91
CA PRO A 26 -13.12 -9.75 7.34
C PRO A 26 -12.07 -10.70 6.73
N MET A 27 -11.68 -10.43 5.48
CA MET A 27 -10.61 -11.16 4.81
C MET A 27 -9.35 -10.30 4.82
N SER A 28 -8.21 -10.88 5.19
CA SER A 28 -6.92 -10.17 5.20
C SER A 28 -5.96 -10.85 4.23
N GLN A 29 -5.26 -10.06 3.41
CA GLN A 29 -4.27 -10.55 2.45
C GLN A 29 -2.91 -9.91 2.73
N PRO A 30 -1.94 -10.66 3.29
CA PRO A 30 -0.59 -10.16 3.50
C PRO A 30 0.24 -10.27 2.21
N VAL A 31 1.00 -9.21 1.92
CA VAL A 31 1.94 -9.12 0.80
C VAL A 31 3.27 -8.63 1.35
N THR A 32 4.32 -9.45 1.23
CA THR A 32 5.66 -9.11 1.71
C THR A 32 6.59 -8.82 0.53
N GLY A 33 7.37 -7.74 0.64
CA GLY A 33 8.35 -7.38 -0.38
C GLY A 33 9.26 -6.26 0.08
N THR A 34 10.19 -5.88 -0.79
CA THR A 34 11.12 -4.76 -0.57
C THR A 34 10.56 -3.49 -1.18
N VAL A 35 10.52 -2.40 -0.42
CA VAL A 35 10.05 -1.10 -0.89
C VAL A 35 10.95 -0.61 -2.02
N VAL A 36 10.34 -0.29 -3.15
CA VAL A 36 11.00 0.38 -4.28
C VAL A 36 10.78 1.88 -4.19
N ARG A 37 9.53 2.30 -3.94
CA ARG A 37 9.16 3.70 -3.70
C ARG A 37 7.75 3.80 -3.11
N TYR A 38 7.48 4.95 -2.51
CA TYR A 38 6.16 5.39 -2.09
C TYR A 38 5.83 6.71 -2.76
N GLU A 39 4.64 6.82 -3.36
CA GLU A 39 4.21 8.03 -4.07
C GLU A 39 2.70 8.25 -3.94
N GLN A 40 2.28 9.51 -3.95
CA GLN A 40 0.89 9.86 -4.21
C GLN A 40 0.69 10.02 -5.70
N SER A 41 -0.28 9.30 -6.26
CA SER A 41 -0.63 9.40 -7.68
C SER A 41 -2.14 9.50 -7.87
N ARG A 42 -2.55 10.28 -8.86
CA ARG A 42 -3.94 10.36 -9.30
C ARG A 42 -4.42 9.00 -9.78
N THR A 43 -5.67 8.65 -9.48
CA THR A 43 -6.35 7.51 -10.10
C THR A 43 -7.08 7.94 -11.37
N GLY A 44 -7.04 7.10 -12.40
CA GLY A 44 -7.83 7.25 -13.63
C GLY A 44 -9.24 6.65 -13.51
N SER A 45 -9.66 6.22 -12.33
CA SER A 45 -10.99 5.63 -12.12
C SER A 45 -12.11 6.64 -12.36
N TRP A 46 -13.03 6.32 -13.26
CA TRP A 46 -14.24 7.11 -13.49
C TRP A 46 -15.24 7.08 -12.33
N PHE A 47 -15.10 6.15 -11.40
CA PHE A 47 -16.00 6.02 -10.24
C PHE A 47 -15.55 6.88 -9.03
N ALA A 48 -14.34 7.43 -9.06
CA ALA A 48 -13.79 8.18 -7.94
C ALA A 48 -14.30 9.62 -7.91
N HIS A 49 -15.47 9.84 -7.31
CA HIS A 49 -16.03 11.18 -7.07
C HIS A 49 -15.28 11.89 -5.94
N ALA A 50 -14.17 12.55 -6.28
CA ALA A 50 -13.47 13.47 -5.39
C ALA A 50 -13.69 14.93 -5.83
N LYS A 51 -13.26 15.89 -5.00
CA LYS A 51 -13.25 17.31 -5.37
C LYS A 51 -12.48 17.47 -6.69
N ASP A 52 -13.06 18.21 -7.64
CA ASP A 52 -12.53 18.42 -8.99
C ASP A 52 -12.29 17.14 -9.80
N ASN A 53 -12.99 16.04 -9.45
CA ASN A 53 -12.88 14.71 -10.09
C ASN A 53 -11.44 14.15 -10.06
N GLN A 54 -10.64 14.55 -9.07
CA GLN A 54 -9.25 14.13 -8.89
C GLN A 54 -9.09 13.44 -7.54
N LEU A 55 -8.95 12.12 -7.56
CA LEU A 55 -8.61 11.35 -6.37
C LEU A 55 -7.13 10.97 -6.42
N TRP A 56 -6.40 11.36 -5.39
CA TRP A 56 -5.02 10.95 -5.15
C TRP A 56 -5.02 9.72 -4.26
N LEU A 57 -4.23 8.72 -4.63
CA LEU A 57 -4.03 7.51 -3.85
C LEU A 57 -2.58 7.44 -3.40
N ASP A 58 -2.39 7.07 -2.14
CA ASP A 58 -1.11 6.63 -1.64
C ASP A 58 -0.78 5.27 -2.28
N ARG A 59 0.37 5.17 -2.95
CA ARG A 59 0.81 3.95 -3.64
C ARG A 59 2.16 3.52 -3.14
N LEU A 60 2.24 2.26 -2.73
CA LEU A 60 3.48 1.61 -2.37
C LEU A 60 3.88 0.63 -3.47
N VAL A 61 5.09 0.79 -3.99
CA VAL A 61 5.67 -0.11 -4.98
C VAL A 61 6.63 -1.05 -4.27
N LEU A 62 6.36 -2.34 -4.38
CA LEU A 62 7.18 -3.41 -3.80
C LEU A 62 7.86 -4.22 -4.88
N ARG A 63 9.08 -4.66 -4.62
CA ARG A 63 9.76 -5.75 -5.32
C ARG A 63 9.56 -7.03 -4.52
N MET A 64 8.96 -8.02 -5.14
CA MET A 64 8.76 -9.34 -4.57
C MET A 64 10.04 -10.18 -4.66
N ASP A 65 10.09 -11.29 -3.93
CA ASP A 65 11.29 -12.15 -3.86
C ASP A 65 11.62 -12.85 -5.19
N ASP A 66 10.60 -13.11 -6.02
CA ASP A 66 10.74 -13.66 -7.36
C ASP A 66 11.11 -12.60 -8.42
N GLY A 67 11.25 -11.34 -8.00
CA GLY A 67 11.56 -10.22 -8.87
C GLY A 67 10.34 -9.50 -9.44
N GLU A 68 9.10 -9.94 -9.17
CA GLU A 68 7.89 -9.22 -9.61
C GLU A 68 7.82 -7.82 -8.98
N THR A 69 7.24 -6.85 -9.70
CA THR A 69 6.87 -5.54 -9.13
C THR A 69 5.38 -5.50 -8.86
N VAL A 70 5.00 -5.26 -7.61
CA VAL A 70 3.61 -5.09 -7.20
C VAL A 70 3.37 -3.64 -6.79
N VAL A 71 2.23 -3.09 -7.19
CA VAL A 71 1.78 -1.75 -6.80
C VAL A 71 0.55 -1.90 -5.92
N LEU A 72 0.65 -1.49 -4.67
CA LEU A 72 -0.43 -1.54 -3.69
C LEU A 72 -0.96 -0.12 -3.44
N ASN A 73 -2.28 0.06 -3.55
CA ASN A 73 -2.93 1.27 -3.07
C ASN A 73 -3.12 1.15 -1.56
N LEU A 74 -2.66 2.13 -0.79
CA LEU A 74 -2.85 2.18 0.64
C LEU A 74 -4.12 2.97 0.97
N ASP A 75 -4.86 2.48 1.95
CA ASP A 75 -6.09 3.08 2.46
C ASP A 75 -6.21 2.87 3.97
N ALA A 76 -7.35 3.28 4.55
CA ALA A 76 -7.61 3.16 5.99
C ALA A 76 -7.64 1.72 6.53
N TYR A 77 -7.72 0.71 5.65
CA TYR A 77 -7.73 -0.71 6.01
C TYR A 77 -6.43 -1.42 5.60
N SER A 78 -5.40 -0.64 5.27
CA SER A 78 -4.07 -1.12 4.95
C SER A 78 -3.15 -0.96 6.16
N HIS A 79 -2.59 -2.07 6.64
CA HIS A 79 -1.60 -2.06 7.71
C HIS A 79 -0.24 -2.46 7.16
N VAL A 80 0.79 -1.66 7.40
CA VAL A 80 2.15 -1.96 6.94
C VAL A 80 3.05 -2.10 8.15
N ALA A 81 3.76 -3.22 8.22
CA ALA A 81 4.77 -3.50 9.24
C ALA A 81 6.12 -3.78 8.57
N ARG A 82 7.22 -3.43 9.23
CA ARG A 82 8.54 -3.93 8.82
C ARG A 82 8.59 -5.43 9.04
N ALA A 83 9.19 -6.16 8.09
CA ALA A 83 9.34 -7.60 8.17
C ALA A 83 10.46 -8.02 9.15
N ASP A 84 11.29 -7.06 9.56
CA ASP A 84 12.54 -7.28 10.32
C ASP A 84 12.39 -6.96 11.82
N ALA A 85 11.15 -6.96 12.35
CA ALA A 85 10.84 -6.64 13.76
C ALA A 85 10.68 -7.89 14.63
#